data_AF-A0A535E8G0-F1
#
_entry.id   AF-A0A535E8G0-F1
#
_cell.length_a   1.000
_cell.length_b   1.000
_cell.length_c   1.000
_cell.angle_alpha   90.00
_cell.angle_beta   90.00
_cell.angle_gamma   90.00
#
_symmetry.space_group_name_H-M   'P 1'
#
loop_
_entity.id
_entity.type
_entity.pdbx_description
1 polymer ?
#
loop_
_entity_poly.entity_id
_entity_poly.type
_entity_poly.pdbx_seq_one_letter_code
_entity_poly.pdbx_strand_id
1 'polypeptide(L)'
;MKRCPRCGCQRRFRCTGKFRVNANRKLVDIWLLFDCCTCGTIAKLPVLERVPASRVGPSRLRAFYDNDPDRARTARRDVALLRRGGFTAWDKSQSLP
;
A
#
# COMPACT_ATOMS: atom_id res chain seq x y z
N MET A 1 -1.63 -11.75 -2.53
CA MET A 1 -0.19 -12.07 -2.49
C MET A 1 0.57 -11.06 -3.35
N LYS A 2 1.90 -11.03 -3.25
CA LYS A 2 2.78 -10.25 -4.15
C LYS A 2 4.14 -10.94 -4.21
N ARG A 3 4.86 -10.84 -5.33
CA ARG A 3 6.25 -11.30 -5.41
C ARG A 3 7.12 -10.45 -4.48
N CYS A 4 7.73 -11.10 -3.49
CA CYS A 4 8.64 -10.44 -2.56
C CYS A 4 10.04 -10.36 -3.19
N PRO A 5 10.65 -9.17 -3.30
CA PRO A 5 11.99 -9.05 -3.90
C PRO A 5 13.07 -9.71 -3.04
N ARG A 6 12.92 -9.72 -1.71
CA ARG A 6 13.86 -10.38 -0.80
C ARG A 6 13.72 -11.90 -0.79
N CYS A 7 12.50 -12.44 -0.86
CA CYS A 7 12.28 -13.89 -0.90
C CYS A 7 12.36 -14.49 -2.30
N GLY A 8 12.40 -13.68 -3.36
CA GLY A 8 12.43 -14.11 -4.76
C GLY A 8 11.13 -14.71 -5.31
N CYS A 9 10.15 -15.04 -4.45
CA CYS A 9 8.92 -15.76 -4.78
C CYS A 9 7.65 -15.05 -4.30
N GLN A 10 6.48 -15.60 -4.63
CA GLN A 10 5.19 -15.08 -4.21
C GLN A 10 5.00 -15.26 -2.69
N ARG A 11 4.63 -14.18 -2.00
CA ARG A 11 4.43 -14.18 -0.55
C ARG A 11 3.13 -13.49 -0.15
N ARG A 12 2.65 -13.84 1.05
CA ARG A 12 1.61 -13.09 1.75
C ARG A 12 2.22 -11.82 2.31
N PHE A 13 1.48 -10.73 2.13
CA PHE A 13 1.82 -9.42 2.65
C PHE A 13 0.68 -8.97 3.54
N ARG A 14 1.00 -8.53 4.76
CA ARG A 14 0.05 -7.99 5.72
C ARG A 14 0.00 -6.47 5.57
N CYS A 15 -1.20 -5.90 5.64
CA CYS A 15 -1.34 -4.45 5.67
C CYS A 15 -0.88 -3.94 7.04
N THR A 16 0.03 -2.97 7.05
CA THR A 16 0.55 -2.39 8.31
C THR A 16 -0.36 -1.33 8.89
N GLY A 17 -1.33 -0.82 8.12
CA GLY A 17 -2.15 0.34 8.46
C GLY A 17 -1.40 1.68 8.35
N LYS A 18 -0.10 1.67 8.05
CA LYS A 18 0.73 2.88 8.01
C LYS A 18 0.86 3.42 6.59
N PHE A 19 0.81 4.74 6.47
CA PHE A 19 1.07 5.45 5.22
C PHE A 19 2.47 6.05 5.21
N ARG A 20 3.04 6.12 4.01
CA ARG A 20 4.17 6.99 3.71
C ARG A 20 3.67 8.11 2.82
N VAL A 21 3.70 9.32 3.36
CA VAL A 21 3.43 10.56 2.62
C VAL A 21 4.77 11.14 2.19
N ASN A 22 4.94 11.33 0.89
CA ASN A 22 6.12 11.93 0.30
C ASN A 22 5.72 13.20 -0.44
N ALA A 23 6.32 14.33 -0.09
CA ALA A 23 6.06 15.60 -0.75
C ALA A 23 7.27 15.98 -1.62
N ASN A 24 7.01 16.35 -2.87
CA ASN A 24 8.00 16.92 -3.77
C ASN A 24 7.42 18.18 -4.39
N ARG A 25 7.91 19.34 -3.94
CA ARG A 25 7.33 20.66 -4.23
C ARG A 25 5.85 20.68 -3.85
N LYS A 26 4.96 21.00 -4.80
CA LYS A 26 3.50 21.07 -4.59
C LYS A 26 2.79 19.73 -4.76
N LEU A 27 3.50 18.67 -5.13
CA LEU A 27 2.92 17.36 -5.40
C LEU A 27 3.19 16.40 -4.25
N VAL A 28 2.24 15.51 -3.98
CA VAL A 28 2.36 14.45 -2.98
C VAL A 28 2.13 13.08 -3.60
N ASP A 29 2.92 12.12 -3.11
CA ASP A 29 2.75 10.70 -3.30
C ASP A 29 2.40 10.08 -1.94
N ILE A 30 1.38 9.23 -1.90
CA ILE A 30 0.91 8.57 -0.68
C ILE A 30 0.84 7.08 -0.95
N TRP A 31 1.61 6.31 -0.17
CA TRP A 31 1.61 4.85 -0.24
C TRP A 31 1.09 4.25 1.06
N LEU A 32 0.21 3.25 0.97
CA LEU A 32 -0.10 2.35 2.09
C LEU A 32 0.98 1.26 2.15
N LEU A 33 1.52 0.99 3.34
CA LEU A 33 2.61 0.06 3.52
C LEU A 33 2.11 -1.33 3.89
N PHE A 34 2.73 -2.33 3.29
CA PHE A 34 2.52 -3.75 3.59
C PHE A 34 3.86 -4.41 3.94
N ASP A 35 3.88 -5.34 4.88
CA ASP A 35 5.07 -6.13 5.24
C ASP A 35 4.92 -7.59 4.78
N CYS A 36 5.99 -8.13 4.21
CA CYS A 36 6.06 -9.56 3.89
C CYS A 36 5.97 -10.36 5.19
N CYS A 37 4.99 -11.27 5.30
CA CYS A 37 4.80 -12.07 6.50
C CYS A 37 5.99 -13.00 6.81
N THR A 38 6.89 -13.24 5.85
CA THR A 38 8.05 -14.12 6.01
C THR A 38 9.33 -13.37 6.37
N CYS A 39 9.62 -12.24 5.73
CA CYS A 39 10.93 -11.57 5.85
C CYS A 39 10.86 -10.09 6.23
N GLY A 40 9.65 -9.57 6.50
CA GLY A 40 9.41 -8.19 6.91
C GLY A 40 9.65 -7.12 5.82
N THR A 41 10.06 -7.49 4.61
CA THR A 41 10.27 -6.51 3.52
C THR A 41 8.99 -5.72 3.23
N ILE A 42 9.14 -4.40 3.11
CA ILE A 42 8.03 -3.49 2.84
C ILE A 42 7.69 -3.47 1.35
N ALA A 43 6.41 -3.66 1.04
CA ALA A 43 5.81 -3.29 -0.24
C ALA A 43 4.98 -2.02 -0.08
N LYS A 44 4.93 -1.22 -1.14
CA LYS A 44 4.15 0.02 -1.21
C LYS A 44 2.94 -0.18 -2.12
N LEU A 45 1.76 0.16 -1.64
CA LEU A 45 0.54 0.26 -2.43
C LEU A 45 0.29 1.74 -2.75
N PRO A 46 0.36 2.18 -4.02
CA PRO A 46 0.07 3.57 -4.36
C PRO A 46 -1.40 3.91 -4.15
N VAL A 47 -1.67 4.87 -3.27
CA VAL A 47 -3.02 5.37 -2.96
C VAL A 47 -3.28 6.67 -3.70
N LEU A 48 -2.30 7.58 -3.67
CA LEU A 48 -2.26 8.79 -4.49
C LEU A 48 -0.85 8.92 -5.07
N GLU A 49 -0.74 9.29 -6.34
CA GLU A 49 0.53 9.50 -7.02
C GLU A 49 0.51 10.86 -7.71
N ARG A 50 1.51 11.69 -7.43
CA ARG A 50 1.76 12.98 -8.07
C ARG A 50 0.53 13.89 -8.07
N VAL A 51 -0.16 13.96 -6.94
CA VAL A 51 -1.36 14.80 -6.78
C VAL A 51 -0.98 16.13 -6.14
N PRO A 52 -1.50 17.29 -6.60
CA PRO A 52 -1.30 18.55 -5.89
C PRO A 52 -1.79 18.47 -4.45
N ALA A 53 -0.96 18.86 -3.48
CA ALA A 53 -1.32 18.84 -2.06
C ALA A 53 -2.60 19.65 -1.77
N SER A 54 -2.78 20.76 -2.49
CA SER A 54 -3.99 21.59 -2.43
C SER A 54 -5.27 20.84 -2.84
N ARG A 55 -5.18 19.91 -3.80
CA ARG A 55 -6.31 19.08 -4.24
C ARG A 55 -6.65 17.99 -3.23
N VAL A 56 -5.66 17.50 -2.48
CA VAL A 56 -5.90 16.53 -1.40
C VAL A 56 -6.62 17.21 -0.23
N GLY A 57 -6.23 18.45 0.07
CA GLY A 57 -6.78 19.23 1.18
C GLY A 57 -6.13 18.89 2.52
N PRO A 58 -6.03 19.85 3.46
CA PRO A 58 -5.25 19.71 4.69
C PRO A 58 -5.79 18.61 5.61
N SER A 59 -7.09 18.50 5.81
CA SER A 59 -7.69 17.50 6.71
C SER A 59 -7.46 16.07 6.21
N ARG A 60 -7.59 15.86 4.89
CA ARG A 60 -7.35 14.54 4.30
C ARG A 60 -5.87 14.19 4.31
N LEU A 61 -4.98 15.17 4.07
CA LEU A 61 -3.54 14.96 4.17
C LEU A 61 -3.13 14.62 5.61
N ARG A 62 -3.72 15.29 6.61
CA ARG A 62 -3.52 15.01 8.02
C ARG A 62 -3.94 13.59 8.38
N ALA A 63 -5.09 13.12 7.90
CA ALA A 63 -5.54 11.74 8.10
C ALA A 63 -4.53 10.70 7.57
N PHE A 64 -3.83 10.98 6.46
CA PHE A 64 -2.76 10.11 5.99
C PHE A 64 -1.52 10.14 6.90
N TYR A 65 -1.12 11.31 7.40
CA TYR A 65 -0.03 11.43 8.38
C TYR A 65 -0.35 10.71 9.70
N ASP A 66 -1.60 10.80 10.17
CA ASP A 66 -2.06 10.19 11.41
C ASP A 66 -2.36 8.68 11.27
N ASN A 67 -2.19 8.11 10.07
CA ASN A 67 -2.47 6.70 9.77
C ASN A 67 -3.92 6.30 10.05
N ASP A 68 -4.86 7.14 9.61
CA ASP A 68 -6.31 6.92 9.77
C ASP A 68 -6.71 5.48 9.39
N PRO A 69 -7.25 4.69 10.33
CA PRO A 69 -7.63 3.30 10.11
C PRO A 69 -8.68 3.10 9.02
N ASP A 70 -9.61 4.03 8.83
CA ASP A 70 -10.64 3.95 7.78
C ASP A 70 -10.05 4.18 6.40
N ARG A 71 -9.09 5.09 6.28
CA ARG A 71 -8.33 5.26 5.03
C ARG A 71 -7.56 3.99 4.69
N ALA A 72 -6.88 3.39 5.67
CA ALA A 72 -6.16 2.14 5.46
C ALA A 72 -7.09 0.97 5.09
N ARG A 73 -8.24 0.85 5.77
CA ARG A 73 -9.27 -0.17 5.48
C ARG A 73 -9.86 -0.02 4.08
N THR A 74 -10.12 1.21 3.66
CA THR A 74 -10.66 1.51 2.33
C THR A 74 -9.63 1.15 1.26
N ALA A 75 -8.40 1.67 1.38
CA ALA A 75 -7.35 1.44 0.40
C ALA A 75 -6.95 -0.05 0.29
N ARG A 76 -6.89 -0.80 1.40
CA ARG A 76 -6.55 -2.24 1.36
C ARG A 76 -7.65 -3.12 0.74
N ARG A 77 -8.87 -2.59 0.59
CA ARG A 77 -10.01 -3.31 -0.02
C ARG A 77 -10.25 -2.89 -1.47
N ASP A 78 -9.63 -1.79 -1.90
CA ASP A 78 -9.71 -1.32 -3.28
C ASP A 78 -8.93 -2.25 -4.22
N VAL A 79 -9.67 -3.04 -5.00
CA VAL A 79 -9.12 -4.03 -5.92
C VAL A 79 -8.33 -3.36 -7.04
N ALA A 80 -8.72 -2.17 -7.48
CA ALA A 80 -8.00 -1.46 -8.54
C ALA A 80 -6.64 -0.97 -8.03
N LEU A 81 -6.57 -0.40 -6.82
CA LEU A 81 -5.30 -0.05 -6.19
C LEU A 81 -4.40 -1.28 -6.06
N LEU A 82 -4.93 -2.37 -5.51
CA LEU A 82 -4.17 -3.60 -5.27
C LEU A 82 -3.58 -4.15 -6.58
N ARG A 83 -4.37 -4.21 -7.65
CA ARG A 83 -3.90 -4.66 -8.97
C ARG A 83 -2.79 -3.76 -9.52
N ARG A 84 -2.95 -2.43 -9.45
CA ARG A 84 -1.89 -1.48 -9.86
C ARG A 84 -0.63 -1.62 -9.03
N GLY A 85 -0.78 -1.89 -7.73
CA GLY A 85 0.33 -2.20 -6.82
C GLY A 85 0.94 -3.60 -7.02
N GLY A 86 0.45 -4.39 -7.98
CA GLY A 86 0.91 -5.76 -8.26
C GLY A 86 0.58 -6.75 -7.14
N PHE A 87 -0.48 -6.50 -6.38
CA PHE A 87 -1.06 -7.45 -5.44
C PHE A 87 -2.15 -8.27 -6.14
N THR A 88 -2.14 -9.57 -5.88
CA THR A 88 -3.13 -10.54 -6.38
C THR A 88 -3.98 -11.07 -5.24
N ALA A 89 -5.14 -11.66 -5.55
CA ALA A 89 -5.85 -12.48 -4.58
C ALA A 89 -4.95 -13.67 -4.17
N TRP A 90 -5.15 -14.20 -2.96
CA TRP A 90 -4.54 -15.49 -2.63
C TRP A 90 -5.28 -16.58 -3.40
N ASP A 91 -4.59 -17.25 -4.31
CA ASP A 91 -5.10 -18.47 -4.93
C ASP A 91 -4.75 -19.66 -4.04
N LYS A 92 -5.77 -20.42 -3.64
CA LYS A 92 -5.66 -21.66 -2.86
C LYS A 92 -4.98 -22.79 -3.63
N SER A 93 -4.85 -22.67 -4.95
CA SER A 93 -4.24 -23.68 -5.81
C SER A 93 -2.71 -23.77 -5.69
N GLN A 94 -2.05 -22.77 -5.09
CA GLN A 94 -0.58 -22.69 -5.01
C GLN A 94 -0.01 -23.22 -3.68
N SER A 95 -0.58 -24.29 -3.15
CA SER A 95 0.15 -25.18 -2.25
C SER A 95 1.19 -25.91 -3.11
N LEU A 96 2.40 -25.35 -3.23
CA LEU A 96 3.53 -26.19 -3.67
C LEU A 96 3.84 -27.19 -2.53
N PRO A 97 4.21 -28.43 -2.89
CA PRO A 97 4.06 -29.63 -2.08
C PRO A 97 4.75 -29.57 -0.71
#